data_AF-A0A382BYF4-F1
#
_entry.id   AF-A0A382BYF4-F1
#
_cell.length_a   1.000
_cell.length_b   1.000
_cell.length_c   1.000
_cell.angle_alpha   90.00
_cell.angle_beta   90.00
_cell.angle_gamma   90.00
#
_symmetry.space_group_name_H-M   'P 1'
#
loop_
_entity.id
_entity.type
_entity.pdbx_description
1 polymer ?
#
loop_
_entity_poly.entity_id
_entity_poly.type
_entity_poly.pdbx_seq_one_letter_code
_entity_poly.pdbx_strand_id
1 'polypeptide(L)'
;PVMVFLEDHKADTLRRVVDAVKGFDEKHGTEKTRFRLAGGNAGVMAATNEVVDEAQFPILIYVYVAVALLCFASYRSIKAVVCIVLPLALVSVLAHSLMHALEIGLKTSTLPVVALGVGEGVDYGIYLFSCFVAQRRKGLSFAEAMDAAMTQVGSAVVFTGLTLSVGVGTWAFSALQFQADMGILLMFMFLMNMVFAILLLPAIARLLFRS
;
A
#
# COMPACT_ATOMS: atom_id res chain seq x y z
N PRO A 1 -29.74 6.61 -27.76
CA PRO A 1 -28.47 6.18 -27.13
C PRO A 1 -27.45 5.88 -28.23
N VAL A 2 -26.29 6.53 -28.23
CA VAL A 2 -25.21 6.24 -29.19
C VAL A 2 -24.34 5.16 -28.57
N MET A 3 -24.16 4.03 -29.26
CA MET A 3 -23.30 2.93 -28.82
C MET A 3 -21.96 3.01 -29.54
N VAL A 4 -20.87 3.01 -28.77
CA VAL A 4 -19.51 3.01 -29.31
C VAL A 4 -18.82 1.75 -28.79
N PHE A 5 -18.35 0.91 -29.71
CA PHE A 5 -17.57 -0.28 -29.39
C PHE A 5 -16.09 0.09 -29.42
N LEU A 6 -15.39 -0.12 -28.30
CA LEU A 6 -13.96 0.16 -28.20
C LEU A 6 -13.15 -1.01 -28.72
N GLU A 7 -12.02 -0.69 -29.34
CA GLU A 7 -11.06 -1.68 -29.85
C GLU A 7 -10.39 -2.45 -28.70
N ASP A 8 -10.21 -1.81 -27.54
CA ASP A 8 -9.73 -2.44 -26.32
C ASP A 8 -10.37 -1.83 -25.05
N HIS A 9 -10.10 -2.47 -23.90
CA HIS A 9 -10.53 -2.00 -22.57
C HIS A 9 -9.35 -1.42 -21.77
N LYS A 10 -8.31 -0.89 -22.44
CA LYS A 10 -7.14 -0.33 -21.76
C LYS A 10 -7.45 1.03 -21.15
N ALA A 11 -6.73 1.38 -20.09
CA ALA A 11 -6.92 2.63 -19.35
C ALA A 11 -6.82 3.87 -20.24
N ASP A 12 -5.85 3.91 -21.16
CA ASP A 12 -5.64 5.05 -22.07
C ASP A 12 -6.79 5.24 -23.06
N THR A 13 -7.30 4.15 -23.63
CA THR A 13 -8.43 4.16 -24.56
C THR A 13 -9.70 4.61 -23.86
N LEU A 14 -9.95 4.09 -22.65
CA LEU A 14 -11.07 4.49 -21.81
C LEU A 14 -11.01 5.97 -21.46
N ARG A 15 -9.84 6.45 -21.00
CA ARG A 15 -9.60 7.86 -20.62
C ARG A 15 -9.85 8.79 -21.80
N ARG A 16 -9.32 8.47 -22.98
CA ARG A 16 -9.52 9.28 -24.21
C ARG A 16 -10.98 9.41 -24.61
N VAL A 17 -11.75 8.32 -24.51
CA VAL A 17 -13.17 8.30 -24.85
C VAL A 17 -13.97 9.10 -23.83
N VAL A 18 -13.64 8.98 -22.55
CA VAL A 18 -14.30 9.73 -21.47
C VAL A 18 -14.04 11.21 -21.59
N ASP A 19 -12.79 11.60 -21.83
CA ASP A 19 -12.39 13.00 -22.05
C ASP A 19 -13.10 13.60 -23.27
N ALA A 20 -13.25 12.82 -24.35
CA ALA A 20 -13.98 13.25 -25.54
C ALA A 20 -15.48 13.47 -25.26
N VAL A 21 -16.10 12.60 -24.46
CA VAL A 21 -17.52 12.73 -24.10
C VAL A 21 -17.73 13.90 -23.13
N LYS A 22 -16.86 14.07 -22.14
CA LYS A 22 -16.89 15.22 -21.21
C LYS A 22 -16.68 16.54 -21.95
N GLY A 23 -15.68 16.62 -22.82
CA GLY A 23 -15.43 17.80 -23.63
C GLY A 23 -16.56 18.11 -24.62
N PHE A 24 -17.33 17.11 -25.05
CA PHE A 24 -18.53 17.32 -25.84
C PHE A 24 -19.69 17.88 -25.00
N ASP A 25 -19.91 17.37 -23.78
CA ASP A 25 -20.90 17.90 -22.83
C ASP A 25 -20.58 19.33 -22.40
N GLU A 26 -19.31 19.67 -22.18
CA GLU A 26 -18.91 21.04 -21.83
C GLU A 26 -19.20 22.03 -22.97
N LYS A 27 -19.06 21.60 -24.23
CA LYS A 27 -19.28 22.47 -25.40
C LYS A 27 -20.74 22.55 -25.86
N HIS A 28 -21.52 21.50 -25.65
CA HIS A 28 -22.88 21.38 -26.23
C HIS A 28 -23.96 21.08 -25.19
N GLY A 29 -23.59 20.83 -23.94
CA GLY A 29 -24.51 20.64 -22.83
C GLY A 29 -25.20 21.95 -22.46
N THR A 30 -26.48 21.86 -22.12
CA THR A 30 -27.28 22.97 -21.59
C THR A 30 -27.95 22.54 -20.29
N GLU A 31 -28.57 23.48 -19.56
CA GLU A 31 -29.34 23.16 -18.35
C GLU A 31 -30.42 22.09 -18.57
N LYS A 32 -30.94 21.97 -19.80
CA LYS A 32 -31.98 21.00 -20.18
C LYS A 32 -31.43 19.73 -20.82
N THR A 33 -30.13 19.66 -21.14
CA THR A 33 -29.55 18.53 -21.88
C THR A 33 -28.13 18.28 -21.41
N ARG A 34 -27.92 17.14 -20.74
CA ARG A 34 -26.59 16.66 -20.35
C ARG A 34 -26.24 15.38 -21.08
N PHE A 35 -25.06 15.36 -21.65
CA PHE A 35 -24.45 14.20 -22.28
C PHE A 35 -23.60 13.48 -21.22
N ARG A 36 -24.11 12.35 -20.73
CA ARG A 36 -23.42 11.51 -19.75
C ARG A 36 -23.11 10.14 -20.37
N LEU A 37 -22.02 9.54 -19.94
CA LEU A 37 -21.74 8.12 -20.21
C LEU A 37 -22.82 7.28 -19.50
N ALA A 38 -23.74 6.72 -20.28
CA ALA A 38 -24.98 6.12 -19.76
C ALA A 38 -24.90 4.61 -19.47
N GLY A 39 -23.75 3.95 -19.68
CA GLY A 39 -23.56 2.53 -19.34
C GLY A 39 -22.64 1.75 -20.30
N GLY A 40 -22.30 0.52 -19.90
CA GLY A 40 -21.35 -0.39 -20.56
C GLY A 40 -20.06 -0.57 -19.75
N ASN A 41 -19.35 -1.70 -19.90
CA ASN A 41 -18.11 -2.00 -19.16
C ASN A 41 -17.13 -0.83 -19.21
N ALA A 42 -17.01 -0.16 -20.36
CA ALA A 42 -16.15 1.01 -20.53
C ALA A 42 -16.56 2.23 -19.68
N GLY A 43 -17.86 2.56 -19.62
CA GLY A 43 -18.36 3.68 -18.80
C GLY A 43 -18.28 3.40 -17.30
N VAL A 44 -18.54 2.15 -16.89
CA VAL A 44 -18.35 1.70 -15.50
C VAL A 44 -16.88 1.70 -15.14
N MET A 45 -16.01 1.12 -15.97
CA MET A 45 -14.56 1.11 -15.76
C MET A 45 -13.98 2.52 -15.72
N ALA A 46 -14.43 3.43 -16.58
CA ALA A 46 -13.99 4.82 -16.57
C ALA A 46 -14.41 5.59 -15.32
N ALA A 47 -15.69 5.50 -14.93
CA ALA A 47 -16.17 6.12 -13.69
C ALA A 47 -15.44 5.54 -12.47
N THR A 48 -15.16 4.24 -12.50
CA THR A 48 -14.38 3.53 -11.49
C THR A 48 -12.92 3.98 -11.47
N ASN A 49 -12.31 4.20 -12.64
CA ASN A 49 -10.92 4.63 -12.77
C ASN A 49 -10.73 6.09 -12.32
N GLU A 50 -11.68 6.98 -12.65
CA GLU A 50 -11.66 8.37 -12.15
C GLU A 50 -11.79 8.43 -10.63
N VAL A 51 -12.69 7.64 -10.04
CA VAL A 51 -12.82 7.55 -8.58
C VAL A 51 -11.55 6.96 -7.94
N VAL A 52 -10.87 6.01 -8.59
CA VAL A 52 -9.61 5.45 -8.09
C VAL A 52 -8.46 6.43 -8.21
N ASP A 53 -8.34 7.13 -9.33
CA ASP A 53 -7.28 8.13 -9.53
C ASP A 53 -7.41 9.27 -8.52
N GLU A 54 -8.65 9.69 -8.23
CA GLU A 54 -8.96 10.70 -7.21
C GLU A 54 -8.85 10.17 -5.77
N ALA A 55 -9.16 8.89 -5.51
CA ALA A 55 -9.17 8.32 -4.15
C ALA A 55 -7.83 7.71 -3.71
N GLN A 56 -6.96 7.27 -4.62
CA GLN A 56 -5.73 6.55 -4.26
C GLN A 56 -4.78 7.38 -3.40
N PHE A 57 -4.52 8.62 -3.83
CA PHE A 57 -3.60 9.52 -3.15
C PHE A 57 -4.14 9.96 -1.79
N PRO A 58 -5.41 10.41 -1.65
CA PRO A 58 -5.93 10.78 -0.34
C PRO A 58 -6.03 9.57 0.59
N ILE A 59 -6.42 8.37 0.12
CA ILE A 59 -6.47 7.18 0.98
C ILE A 59 -5.08 6.84 1.51
N LEU A 60 -4.05 6.79 0.65
CA LEU A 60 -2.68 6.52 1.10
C LEU A 60 -2.20 7.59 2.08
N ILE A 61 -2.45 8.87 1.79
CA ILE A 61 -2.11 9.98 2.70
C ILE A 61 -2.82 9.81 4.05
N TYR A 62 -4.12 9.52 4.07
CA TYR A 62 -4.87 9.33 5.31
C TYR A 62 -4.37 8.13 6.11
N VAL A 63 -4.03 7.01 5.45
CA VAL A 63 -3.45 5.84 6.11
C VAL A 63 -2.10 6.20 6.74
N TYR A 64 -1.20 6.84 5.99
CA TYR A 64 0.10 7.25 6.50
C TYR A 64 0.01 8.28 7.62
N VAL A 65 -0.89 9.26 7.51
CA VAL A 65 -1.15 10.26 8.54
C VAL A 65 -1.72 9.59 9.79
N ALA A 66 -2.69 8.69 9.64
CA ALA A 66 -3.27 7.94 10.76
C ALA A 66 -2.19 7.10 11.47
N VAL A 67 -1.40 6.32 10.71
CA VAL A 67 -0.30 5.52 11.25
C VAL A 67 0.73 6.41 11.96
N ALA A 68 1.12 7.52 11.36
CA ALA A 68 2.08 8.45 11.95
C ALA A 68 1.54 9.08 13.25
N LEU A 69 0.27 9.50 13.27
CA LEU A 69 -0.38 10.06 14.45
C LEU A 69 -0.54 9.03 15.56
N LEU A 70 -0.90 7.79 15.24
CA LEU A 70 -1.00 6.70 16.21
C LEU A 70 0.37 6.33 16.78
N CYS A 71 1.40 6.24 15.94
CA CYS A 71 2.78 6.05 16.39
C CYS A 71 3.24 7.22 17.28
N PHE A 72 2.90 8.45 16.90
CA PHE A 72 3.22 9.64 17.69
C PHE A 72 2.48 9.63 19.04
N ALA A 73 1.21 9.25 19.07
CA ALA A 73 0.45 9.13 20.30
C ALA A 73 1.03 8.08 21.24
N SER A 74 1.45 6.92 20.69
CA SER A 74 2.01 5.79 21.45
C SER A 74 3.41 6.06 22.01
N TYR A 75 4.31 6.66 21.22
CA TYR A 75 5.71 6.84 21.61
C TYR A 75 6.10 8.28 21.95
N ARG A 76 5.25 9.26 21.62
CA ARG A 76 5.50 10.71 21.77
C ARG A 76 6.86 11.16 21.27
N SER A 77 7.33 10.55 20.18
CA SER A 77 8.66 10.78 19.63
C SER A 77 8.62 10.76 18.11
N ILE A 78 8.99 11.88 17.48
CA ILE A 78 9.12 11.99 16.02
C ILE A 78 10.16 10.99 15.50
N LYS A 79 11.23 10.75 16.25
CA LYS A 79 12.25 9.75 15.90
C LYS A 79 11.66 8.34 15.83
N ALA A 80 10.75 8.00 16.74
CA ALA A 80 10.06 6.71 16.72
C ALA A 80 9.13 6.59 15.51
N VAL A 81 8.38 7.65 15.21
CA VAL A 81 7.51 7.71 14.03
C VAL A 81 8.31 7.47 12.75
N VAL A 82 9.42 8.20 12.56
CA VAL A 82 10.29 8.02 11.38
C VAL A 82 10.84 6.61 11.32
N CYS A 83 11.27 6.04 12.45
CA CYS A 83 11.82 4.68 12.51
C CYS A 83 10.83 3.59 12.06
N ILE A 84 9.54 3.79 12.28
CA ILE A 84 8.48 2.81 11.95
C ILE A 84 7.90 3.08 10.55
N VAL A 85 7.62 4.36 10.24
CA VAL A 85 6.92 4.75 9.01
C VAL A 85 7.84 4.73 7.78
N LEU A 86 9.13 5.05 7.94
CA LEU A 86 10.06 5.13 6.80
C LEU A 86 10.26 3.76 6.10
N PRO A 87 10.51 2.65 6.82
CA PRO A 87 10.57 1.32 6.18
C PRO A 87 9.30 0.98 5.40
N LEU A 88 8.13 1.29 5.97
CA LEU A 88 6.82 1.03 5.37
C LEU A 88 6.61 1.81 4.07
N ALA A 89 6.98 3.09 4.08
CA ALA A 89 6.92 3.95 2.91
C ALA A 89 7.78 3.41 1.77
N LEU A 90 8.99 2.94 2.08
CA LEU A 90 9.88 2.34 1.08
C LEU A 90 9.30 1.05 0.49
N VAL A 91 8.71 0.17 1.32
CA VAL A 91 8.05 -1.04 0.81
C VAL A 91 6.87 -0.68 -0.10
N SER A 92 6.13 0.37 0.21
CA SER A 92 5.02 0.83 -0.65
C SER A 92 5.51 1.35 -2.00
N VAL A 93 6.61 2.09 -2.03
CA VAL A 93 7.25 2.52 -3.28
C VAL A 93 7.74 1.32 -4.09
N LEU A 94 8.33 0.32 -3.44
CA LEU A 94 8.75 -0.92 -4.08
C LEU A 94 7.56 -1.73 -4.63
N ALA A 95 6.45 -1.78 -3.89
CA ALA A 95 5.23 -2.45 -4.34
C ALA A 95 4.65 -1.76 -5.57
N HIS A 96 4.61 -0.43 -5.59
CA HIS A 96 4.18 0.34 -6.76
C HIS A 96 5.11 0.13 -7.97
N SER A 97 6.42 0.04 -7.71
CA SER A 97 7.42 -0.28 -8.74
C SER A 97 7.24 -1.69 -9.30
N LEU A 98 6.91 -2.67 -8.45
CA LEU A 98 6.60 -4.03 -8.88
C LEU A 98 5.32 -4.07 -9.73
N MET A 99 4.28 -3.34 -9.34
CA MET A 99 3.05 -3.22 -10.13
C MET A 99 3.34 -2.66 -11.53
N HIS A 100 4.19 -1.64 -11.63
CA HIS A 100 4.62 -1.09 -12.91
C HIS A 100 5.41 -2.12 -13.74
N ALA A 101 6.35 -2.85 -13.12
CA ALA A 101 7.18 -3.84 -13.79
C ALA A 101 6.40 -5.07 -14.29
N LEU A 102 5.34 -5.47 -13.58
CA LEU A 102 4.49 -6.61 -13.94
C LEU A 102 3.27 -6.20 -14.79
N GLU A 103 3.19 -4.94 -15.22
CA GLU A 103 2.03 -4.39 -15.94
C GLU A 103 0.69 -4.58 -15.21
N ILE A 104 0.73 -4.74 -13.88
CA ILE A 104 -0.46 -4.83 -13.05
C ILE A 104 -1.01 -3.42 -12.92
N GLY A 105 -1.97 -3.09 -13.79
CA GLY A 105 -2.65 -1.79 -13.76
C GLY A 105 -3.20 -1.49 -12.37
N LEU A 106 -3.01 -0.25 -11.91
CA LEU A 106 -3.63 0.26 -10.70
C LEU A 106 -5.14 0.34 -10.95
N LYS A 107 -5.89 -0.52 -10.28
CA LYS A 107 -7.34 -0.69 -10.45
C LYS A 107 -7.99 -0.48 -9.08
N THR A 108 -9.30 -0.26 -9.04
CA THR A 108 -10.11 -0.28 -7.79
C THR A 108 -9.81 -1.48 -6.90
N SER A 109 -9.37 -2.55 -7.52
CA SER A 109 -9.24 -3.86 -6.94
C SER A 109 -7.85 -4.09 -6.32
N THR A 110 -6.81 -3.37 -6.75
CA THR A 110 -5.45 -3.44 -6.18
C THR A 110 -5.18 -2.34 -5.15
N LEU A 111 -5.95 -1.25 -5.17
CA LEU A 111 -5.83 -0.16 -4.18
C LEU A 111 -6.05 -0.62 -2.72
N PRO A 112 -7.11 -1.39 -2.39
CA PRO A 112 -7.31 -1.88 -1.02
C PRO A 112 -6.19 -2.82 -0.58
N VAL A 113 -5.56 -3.52 -1.52
CA VAL A 113 -4.47 -4.46 -1.24
C VAL A 113 -3.23 -3.73 -0.77
N VAL A 114 -2.87 -2.64 -1.43
CA VAL A 114 -1.76 -1.80 -0.98
C VAL A 114 -2.06 -1.21 0.40
N ALA A 115 -3.29 -0.71 0.63
CA ALA A 115 -3.69 -0.21 1.94
C ALA A 115 -3.62 -1.29 3.04
N LEU A 116 -4.06 -2.52 2.74
CA LEU A 116 -3.97 -3.67 3.65
C LEU A 116 -2.52 -4.08 3.91
N GLY A 117 -1.68 -4.15 2.88
CA GLY A 117 -0.27 -4.47 3.03
C GLY A 117 0.50 -3.41 3.82
N VAL A 118 0.08 -2.14 3.76
CA VAL A 118 0.60 -1.07 4.62
C VAL A 118 0.16 -1.26 6.07
N GLY A 119 -1.11 -1.60 6.28
CA GLY A 119 -1.66 -1.88 7.61
C GLY A 119 -0.97 -3.04 8.32
N GLU A 120 -0.77 -4.17 7.64
CA GLU A 120 -0.02 -5.31 8.19
C GLU A 120 1.48 -5.03 8.34
N GLY A 121 2.06 -4.29 7.38
CA GLY A 121 3.50 -4.01 7.38
C GLY A 121 3.98 -3.20 8.59
N VAL A 122 3.13 -2.31 9.09
CA VAL A 122 3.47 -1.46 10.24
C VAL A 122 3.61 -2.27 11.53
N ASP A 123 2.86 -3.37 11.67
CA ASP A 123 2.79 -4.15 12.91
C ASP A 123 4.13 -4.81 13.24
N TYR A 124 4.88 -5.28 12.24
CA TYR A 124 6.23 -5.80 12.44
C TYR A 124 7.16 -4.74 13.03
N GLY A 125 7.09 -3.53 12.49
CA GLY A 125 7.90 -2.41 12.95
C GLY A 125 7.51 -1.96 14.36
N ILE A 126 6.22 -1.80 14.62
CA ILE A 126 5.67 -1.43 15.94
C ILE A 126 6.03 -2.48 16.98
N TYR A 127 5.92 -3.77 16.67
CA TYR A 127 6.18 -4.84 17.62
C TYR A 127 7.66 -4.89 18.01
N LEU A 128 8.56 -4.88 17.02
CA LEU A 128 10.00 -4.84 17.26
C LEU A 128 10.42 -3.57 18.02
N PHE A 129 9.90 -2.41 17.61
CA PHE A 129 10.21 -1.14 18.26
C PHE A 129 9.67 -1.07 19.70
N SER A 130 8.49 -1.64 19.96
CA SER A 130 7.92 -1.72 21.31
C SER A 130 8.79 -2.54 22.25
N CYS A 131 9.28 -3.70 21.79
CA CYS A 131 10.25 -4.50 22.55
C CYS A 131 11.55 -3.72 22.78
N PHE A 132 12.10 -3.07 21.75
CA PHE A 132 13.29 -2.24 21.89
C PHE A 132 13.11 -1.13 22.95
N VAL A 133 12.00 -0.39 22.92
CA VAL A 133 11.70 0.65 23.91
C VAL A 133 11.54 0.06 25.32
N ALA A 134 10.88 -1.10 25.44
CA ALA A 134 10.73 -1.79 26.72
C ALA A 134 12.09 -2.19 27.32
N GLN A 135 13.02 -2.68 26.49
CA GLN A 135 14.38 -3.03 26.92
C GLN A 135 15.21 -1.78 27.25
N ARG A 136 15.08 -0.68 26.50
CA ARG A 136 15.72 0.62 26.81
C ARG A 136 15.23 1.20 28.14
N ARG A 137 13.95 1.03 28.48
CA ARG A 137 13.39 1.46 29.78
C ARG A 137 13.97 0.70 30.97
N LYS A 138 14.54 -0.49 30.76
CA LYS A 138 15.27 -1.24 31.78
C LYS A 138 16.71 -0.77 31.98
N GLY A 139 17.15 0.27 31.26
CA GLY A 139 18.50 0.83 31.35
C GLY A 139 19.55 0.15 30.46
N LEU A 140 19.14 -0.76 29.58
CA LEU A 140 20.06 -1.42 28.65
C LEU A 140 20.64 -0.43 27.62
N SER A 141 21.88 -0.67 27.21
CA SER A 141 22.50 0.06 26.11
C SER A 141 21.71 -0.17 24.81
N PHE A 142 21.90 0.69 23.80
CA PHE A 142 21.22 0.53 22.51
C PHE A 142 21.44 -0.88 21.92
N ALA A 143 22.68 -1.36 21.94
CA ALA A 143 23.03 -2.65 21.35
C ALA A 143 22.36 -3.81 22.09
N GLU A 144 22.42 -3.82 23.42
CA GLU A 144 21.78 -4.85 24.26
C GLU A 144 20.25 -4.81 24.12
N ALA A 145 19.65 -3.61 24.08
CA ALA A 145 18.21 -3.47 23.96
C ALA A 145 17.70 -3.96 22.59
N MET A 146 18.45 -3.66 21.51
CA MET A 146 18.10 -4.11 20.17
C MET A 146 18.31 -5.62 20.02
N ASP A 147 19.41 -6.16 20.55
CA ASP A 147 19.69 -7.60 20.53
C ASP A 147 18.63 -8.39 21.32
N ALA A 148 18.25 -7.89 22.50
CA ALA A 148 17.16 -8.47 23.28
C ALA A 148 15.80 -8.39 22.56
N ALA A 149 15.51 -7.28 21.87
CA ALA A 149 14.29 -7.16 21.07
C ALA A 149 14.29 -8.14 19.89
N MET A 150 15.39 -8.24 19.15
CA MET A 150 15.56 -9.17 18.04
C MET A 150 15.43 -10.63 18.49
N THR A 151 16.04 -10.99 19.62
CA THR A 151 15.95 -12.34 20.19
C THR A 151 14.53 -12.66 20.66
N GLN A 152 13.80 -11.67 21.18
CA GLN A 152 12.46 -11.87 21.72
C GLN A 152 11.39 -11.98 20.63
N VAL A 153 11.47 -11.15 19.58
CA VAL A 153 10.37 -11.04 18.58
C VAL A 153 10.79 -11.27 17.14
N GLY A 154 12.09 -11.30 16.82
CA GLY A 154 12.58 -11.45 15.46
C GLY A 154 12.11 -12.76 14.81
N SER A 155 12.19 -13.88 15.53
CA SER A 155 11.70 -15.18 15.03
C SER A 155 10.19 -15.18 14.78
N ALA A 156 9.41 -14.52 15.63
CA ALA A 156 7.97 -14.39 15.46
C ALA A 156 7.62 -13.56 14.22
N VAL A 157 8.34 -12.45 13.99
CA VAL A 157 8.17 -11.60 12.79
C VAL A 157 8.51 -12.39 11.52
N VAL A 158 9.63 -13.14 11.52
CA VAL A 158 10.00 -13.99 10.37
C VAL A 158 8.94 -15.06 10.10
N PHE A 159 8.49 -15.74 11.16
CA PHE A 159 7.51 -16.81 11.03
C PHE A 159 6.18 -16.32 10.48
N THR A 160 5.65 -15.22 11.03
CA THR A 160 4.41 -14.60 10.56
C THR A 160 4.55 -14.10 9.12
N GLY A 161 5.64 -13.37 8.82
CA GLY A 161 5.91 -12.86 7.48
C GLY A 161 5.95 -13.97 6.43
N LEU A 162 6.68 -15.06 6.71
CA LEU A 162 6.73 -16.23 5.82
C LEU A 162 5.38 -16.94 5.69
N THR A 163 4.67 -17.16 6.80
CA THR A 163 3.40 -17.89 6.80
C THR A 163 2.33 -17.14 6.00
N LEU A 164 2.20 -15.83 6.20
CA LEU A 164 1.27 -14.98 5.45
C LEU A 164 1.65 -14.90 3.98
N SER A 165 2.95 -14.75 3.69
CA SER A 165 3.46 -14.68 2.31
C SER A 165 3.19 -15.97 1.56
N VAL A 166 3.45 -17.14 2.17
CA VAL A 166 3.16 -18.44 1.55
C VAL A 166 1.66 -18.64 1.40
N GLY A 167 0.89 -18.33 2.44
CA GLY A 167 -0.56 -18.49 2.43
C GLY A 167 -1.23 -17.71 1.29
N VAL A 168 -0.94 -16.42 1.18
CA VAL A 168 -1.49 -15.57 0.11
C VAL A 168 -0.78 -15.80 -1.22
N GLY A 169 0.49 -16.19 -1.22
CA GLY A 169 1.24 -16.53 -2.44
C GLY A 169 0.59 -17.66 -3.24
N THR A 170 -0.16 -18.58 -2.59
CA THR A 170 -0.95 -19.60 -3.29
C THR A 170 -1.99 -19.02 -4.25
N TRP A 171 -2.44 -17.78 -4.04
CA TRP A 171 -3.41 -17.11 -4.90
C TRP A 171 -2.85 -16.82 -6.30
N ALA A 172 -1.53 -16.79 -6.46
CA ALA A 172 -0.87 -16.65 -7.76
C ALA A 172 -1.25 -17.76 -8.75
N PHE A 173 -1.70 -18.92 -8.26
CA PHE A 173 -2.17 -20.04 -9.08
C PHE A 173 -3.66 -19.96 -9.45
N SER A 174 -4.37 -18.91 -9.04
CA SER A 174 -5.79 -18.76 -9.36
C SER A 174 -6.00 -18.50 -10.86
N ALA A 175 -7.03 -19.13 -11.43
CA ALA A 175 -7.46 -18.86 -12.80
C ALA A 175 -8.04 -17.44 -12.96
N LEU A 176 -8.46 -16.81 -11.85
CA LEU A 176 -8.90 -15.43 -11.85
C LEU A 176 -7.69 -14.50 -11.77
N GLN A 177 -7.34 -13.85 -12.89
CA GLN A 177 -6.18 -12.94 -12.99
C GLN A 177 -6.15 -11.89 -11.87
N PHE A 178 -7.31 -11.35 -11.50
CA PHE A 178 -7.42 -10.43 -10.37
C PHE A 178 -6.87 -11.02 -9.07
N GLN A 179 -7.26 -12.25 -8.72
CA GLN A 179 -6.78 -12.92 -7.52
C GLN A 179 -5.30 -13.27 -7.60
N ALA A 180 -4.81 -13.65 -8.79
CA ALA A 180 -3.40 -13.93 -9.02
C ALA A 180 -2.52 -12.67 -8.80
N ASP A 181 -2.92 -11.53 -9.37
CA ASP A 181 -2.21 -10.25 -9.24
C ASP A 181 -2.15 -9.81 -7.76
N MET A 182 -3.27 -9.91 -7.03
CA MET A 182 -3.30 -9.61 -5.59
C MET A 182 -2.39 -10.53 -4.79
N GLY A 183 -2.38 -11.83 -5.12
CA GLY A 183 -1.56 -12.83 -4.46
C GLY A 183 -0.08 -12.50 -4.53
N ILE A 184 0.40 -12.16 -5.74
CA ILE A 184 1.79 -11.78 -5.99
C ILE A 184 2.13 -10.48 -5.24
N LEU A 185 1.25 -9.48 -5.29
CA LEU A 185 1.49 -8.19 -4.65
C LEU A 185 1.55 -8.31 -3.11
N LEU A 186 0.60 -9.00 -2.49
CA LEU A 186 0.58 -9.21 -1.04
C LEU A 186 1.75 -10.05 -0.57
N MET A 187 2.07 -11.13 -1.28
CA MET A 187 3.25 -11.95 -0.98
C MET A 187 4.52 -11.08 -0.97
N PHE A 188 4.69 -10.24 -1.99
CA PHE A 188 5.83 -9.32 -2.04
C PHE A 188 5.83 -8.33 -0.87
N MET A 189 4.69 -7.71 -0.58
CA MET A 189 4.58 -6.73 0.51
C MET A 189 4.88 -7.36 1.88
N PHE A 190 4.34 -8.54 2.18
CA PHE A 190 4.60 -9.22 3.46
C PHE A 190 6.08 -9.61 3.60
N LEU A 191 6.70 -10.17 2.56
CA LEU A 191 8.13 -10.49 2.57
C LEU A 191 8.98 -9.23 2.76
N MET A 192 8.72 -8.17 2.00
CA MET A 192 9.51 -6.94 2.07
C MET A 192 9.30 -6.21 3.40
N ASN A 193 8.08 -6.14 3.92
CA ASN A 193 7.81 -5.58 5.25
C ASN A 193 8.55 -6.34 6.36
N MET A 194 8.54 -7.68 6.30
CA MET A 194 9.31 -8.52 7.24
C MET A 194 10.82 -8.21 7.16
N VAL A 195 11.39 -8.20 5.95
CA VAL A 195 12.81 -7.91 5.73
C VAL A 195 13.18 -6.52 6.22
N PHE A 196 12.36 -5.51 5.92
CA PHE A 196 12.60 -4.12 6.28
C PHE A 196 12.44 -3.89 7.78
N ALA A 197 11.49 -4.57 8.43
CA ALA A 197 11.36 -4.53 9.89
C ALA A 197 12.60 -5.13 10.59
N ILE A 198 13.18 -6.20 10.05
CA ILE A 198 14.34 -6.87 10.68
C ILE A 198 15.67 -6.19 10.37
N LEU A 199 15.83 -5.63 9.17
CA LEU A 199 17.11 -5.06 8.74
C LEU A 199 17.13 -3.54 8.83
N LEU A 200 16.12 -2.90 8.24
CA LEU A 200 16.14 -1.45 8.05
C LEU A 200 15.74 -0.70 9.33
N LEU A 201 14.75 -1.20 10.08
CA LEU A 201 14.33 -0.57 11.32
C LEU A 201 15.48 -0.50 12.36
N PRO A 202 16.23 -1.59 12.66
CA PRO A 202 17.38 -1.48 13.57
C PRO A 202 18.46 -0.51 13.08
N ALA A 203 18.68 -0.45 11.77
CA ALA A 203 19.64 0.48 11.17
C ALA A 203 19.21 1.95 11.36
N ILE A 204 17.94 2.27 11.10
CA ILE A 204 17.40 3.61 11.34
C ILE A 204 17.41 3.94 12.84
N ALA A 205 17.02 2.98 13.69
CA ALA A 205 17.03 3.15 15.14
C ALA A 205 18.44 3.48 15.64
N ARG A 206 19.47 2.80 15.13
CA ARG A 206 20.89 3.04 15.47
C ARG A 206 21.32 4.45 15.14
N LEU A 207 20.87 5.00 14.00
CA LEU A 207 21.18 6.35 13.57
C LEU A 207 20.48 7.41 14.43
N LEU A 208 19.20 7.20 14.77
CA LEU A 208 18.37 8.19 15.47
C LEU A 208 18.51 8.20 17.00
N PHE A 209 18.81 7.03 17.60
CA PHE A 209 18.87 6.80 19.04
C PHE A 209 20.29 6.48 19.53
N ARG A 210 21.30 7.07 18.88
CA ARG A 210 22.74 6.85 19.14
C ARG A 210 23.23 7.28 20.55
N SER A 211 22.34 7.77 21.41
CA SER A 211 22.59 8.26 22.78
C SER A 211 22.22 7.23 23.84
#